data_AF-A0A2P4T173-F1
#
_entry.id   AF-A0A2P4T173-F1
#
_cell.length_a   1.000
_cell.length_b   1.000
_cell.length_c   1.000
_cell.angle_alpha   90.00
_cell.angle_beta   90.00
_cell.angle_gamma   90.00
#
_symmetry.space_group_name_H-M   'P 1'
#
loop_
_entity.id
_entity.type
_entity.pdbx_description
1 polymer ?
#
loop_
_entity_poly.entity_id
_entity_poly.type
_entity_poly.pdbx_seq_one_letter_code
_entity_poly.pdbx_strand_id
1 'polypeptide(L)'
;MRLPHAAARLLPPLHTGIALRPQRGAAQTPAQLESKTKGKLQKQICQVVLDHFEKQYSTELGDAWSSVREVLTYPLCWQHAVLLNKFSHTADLEDTLCAQGYHPAFRGTLPYLPRSLKCYISRTPRRFPSQKHQTGKLKEYYLLNAASVLPVLALEVKDGEDVLDLCAAPGGKAVAILQCASPGEFHCNEYDELRSRWLKQTVESFIPHPLFNLITVSNLDGRQIGELKPEFYDKVTLLLISK
;
A
#
# COMPACT_ATOMS: atom_id res chain seq x y z
N MET A 1 60.71 -61.46 -19.30
CA MET A 1 60.58 -60.17 -20.03
C MET A 1 60.23 -59.10 -18.99
N ARG A 2 61.17 -58.37 -18.37
CA ARG A 2 61.93 -57.17 -18.82
C ARG A 2 61.06 -56.00 -19.33
N LEU A 3 60.89 -54.98 -18.45
CA LEU A 3 61.10 -53.51 -18.57
C LEU A 3 61.20 -52.87 -19.97
N PRO A 4 60.84 -51.57 -20.17
CA PRO A 4 61.36 -50.39 -19.45
C PRO A 4 60.28 -49.34 -19.01
N HIS A 5 60.44 -48.41 -18.05
CA HIS A 5 61.49 -47.47 -17.56
C HIS A 5 61.32 -46.02 -18.07
N ALA A 6 61.41 -45.07 -17.11
CA ALA A 6 61.58 -43.60 -17.15
C ALA A 6 60.32 -42.77 -16.82
N ALA A 7 60.18 -42.12 -15.64
CA ALA A 7 60.93 -40.99 -15.04
C ALA A 7 60.68 -39.65 -15.78
N ALA A 8 60.46 -38.47 -15.17
CA ALA A 8 60.39 -38.01 -13.79
C ALA A 8 59.89 -36.55 -13.75
N ARG A 9 59.71 -36.04 -12.51
CA ARG A 9 59.74 -34.63 -12.03
C ARG A 9 58.41 -33.87 -11.90
N LEU A 10 58.13 -33.12 -10.83
CA LEU A 10 58.71 -32.94 -9.48
C LEU A 10 57.61 -32.24 -8.64
N LEU A 11 57.36 -32.75 -7.44
CA LEU A 11 56.68 -32.13 -6.28
C LEU A 11 57.76 -31.41 -5.41
N PRO A 12 57.52 -30.78 -4.22
CA PRO A 12 56.30 -30.30 -3.51
C PRO A 12 56.55 -28.90 -2.84
N PRO A 13 56.20 -28.60 -1.55
CA PRO A 13 54.94 -27.99 -1.11
C PRO A 13 55.09 -26.76 -0.17
N LEU A 14 53.94 -26.27 0.29
CA LEU A 14 53.67 -25.27 1.32
C LEU A 14 54.32 -25.57 2.69
N HIS A 15 54.80 -24.51 3.37
CA HIS A 15 54.99 -24.47 4.83
C HIS A 15 54.59 -23.12 5.43
N THR A 16 53.98 -23.24 6.61
CA THR A 16 53.52 -22.27 7.62
C THR A 16 54.59 -21.38 8.25
N GLY A 17 54.25 -20.16 8.72
CA GLY A 17 55.13 -19.39 9.64
C GLY A 17 54.72 -17.94 9.97
N ILE A 18 53.96 -17.78 11.06
CA ILE A 18 53.93 -16.77 12.15
C ILE A 18 54.60 -15.36 11.99
N ALA A 19 53.77 -14.34 12.28
CA ALA A 19 53.92 -13.02 12.94
C ALA A 19 55.27 -12.28 13.02
N LEU A 20 55.23 -10.95 12.78
CA LEU A 20 55.91 -9.89 13.56
C LEU A 20 55.29 -8.49 13.26
N ARG A 21 55.04 -7.70 14.31
CA ARG A 21 54.70 -6.26 14.28
C ARG A 21 55.90 -5.41 13.84
N PRO A 22 55.67 -4.15 13.41
CA PRO A 22 56.18 -3.03 14.21
C PRO A 22 55.19 -1.85 14.40
N GLN A 23 55.56 -0.95 15.31
CA GLN A 23 54.75 0.10 15.94
C GLN A 23 54.76 1.48 15.23
N ARG A 24 53.69 2.24 15.56
CA ARG A 24 53.57 3.70 15.82
C ARG A 24 53.60 4.71 14.66
N GLY A 25 52.48 5.43 14.53
CA GLY A 25 52.39 6.76 13.93
C GLY A 25 50.99 7.38 14.06
N ALA A 26 50.91 8.46 14.86
CA ALA A 26 49.91 9.53 14.91
C ALA A 26 48.43 9.24 15.27
N ALA A 27 48.03 9.85 16.39
CA ALA A 27 46.67 10.00 16.87
C ALA A 27 45.84 10.93 15.97
N GLN A 28 44.58 10.56 15.69
CA GLN A 28 43.52 11.47 15.27
C GLN A 28 42.27 11.19 16.09
N THR A 29 41.79 12.23 16.75
CA THR A 29 40.57 12.33 17.55
C THR A 29 39.31 11.93 16.76
N PRO A 30 38.33 11.24 17.36
CA PRO A 30 37.07 10.97 16.68
C PRO A 30 36.22 12.24 16.64
N ALA A 31 36.09 12.82 15.44
CA ALA A 31 35.08 13.84 15.16
C ALA A 31 33.70 13.22 15.33
N GLN A 32 32.89 13.83 16.19
CA GLN A 32 31.47 13.54 16.37
C GLN A 32 30.76 13.63 15.01
N LEU A 33 30.37 12.48 14.46
CA LEU A 33 29.43 12.43 13.35
C LEU A 33 28.04 12.65 13.94
N GLU A 34 27.69 13.91 14.19
CA GLU A 34 26.33 14.31 14.49
C GLU A 34 25.43 13.82 13.35
N SER A 35 24.55 12.87 13.66
CA SER A 35 23.50 12.45 12.76
C SER A 35 22.57 13.63 12.52
N LYS A 36 22.80 14.36 11.42
CA LYS A 36 21.83 15.34 10.91
C LYS A 36 20.56 14.59 10.57
N THR A 37 19.62 14.58 11.51
CA THR A 37 18.24 14.17 11.32
C THR A 37 17.68 15.05 10.21
N LYS A 38 17.67 14.54 8.97
CA LYS A 38 17.03 15.20 7.83
C LYS A 38 15.57 15.48 8.23
N GLY A 39 15.26 16.75 8.49
CA GLY A 39 13.90 17.20 8.79
C GLY A 39 12.95 16.71 7.69
N LYS A 40 11.77 16.23 8.08
CA LYS A 40 10.70 15.87 7.13
C LYS A 40 10.43 17.09 6.25
N LEU A 41 10.63 16.96 4.93
CA LEU A 41 10.20 17.95 3.94
C LEU A 41 8.72 18.26 4.17
N GLN A 42 8.42 19.50 4.58
CA GLN A 42 7.05 19.96 4.74
C GLN A 42 6.45 20.10 3.34
N LYS A 43 5.33 19.42 3.08
CA LYS A 43 4.64 19.54 1.79
C LYS A 43 4.23 20.99 1.59
N GLN A 44 4.73 21.63 0.54
CA GLN A 44 4.34 22.98 0.13
C GLN A 44 3.22 22.89 -0.90
N ILE A 45 2.28 23.83 -0.85
CA ILE A 45 1.21 23.94 -1.84
C ILE A 45 1.85 24.37 -3.16
N CYS A 46 1.53 23.66 -4.25
CA CYS A 46 1.94 24.06 -5.59
C CYS A 46 1.05 25.20 -6.08
N GLN A 47 1.59 26.43 -6.07
CA GLN A 47 0.81 27.61 -6.44
C GLN A 47 0.27 27.53 -7.87
N VAL A 48 1.06 26.99 -8.81
CA VAL A 48 0.66 26.82 -10.21
C VAL A 48 -0.60 25.95 -10.34
N VAL A 49 -0.67 24.86 -9.55
CA VAL A 49 -1.85 23.97 -9.54
C VAL A 49 -3.03 24.67 -8.87
N LEU A 50 -2.78 25.40 -7.79
CA LEU A 50 -3.84 26.12 -7.09
C LEU A 50 -4.44 27.23 -7.96
N ASP A 51 -3.63 27.99 -8.70
CA ASP A 51 -4.10 29.04 -9.62
C ASP A 51 -4.95 28.45 -10.76
N HIS A 52 -4.56 27.26 -11.25
CA HIS A 52 -5.36 26.55 -12.24
C HIS A 52 -6.73 26.13 -11.68
N PHE A 53 -6.74 25.56 -10.47
CA PHE A 53 -7.97 25.21 -9.77
C PHE A 53 -8.83 26.43 -9.46
N GLU A 54 -8.23 27.55 -9.08
CA GLU A 54 -8.92 28.81 -8.82
C GLU A 54 -9.68 29.27 -10.08
N LYS A 55 -9.00 29.27 -11.23
CA LYS A 55 -9.62 29.68 -12.50
C LYS A 55 -10.76 28.76 -12.92
N GLN A 56 -10.56 27.45 -12.81
CA GLN A 56 -11.53 26.46 -13.27
C GLN A 56 -12.70 26.31 -12.29
N TYR A 57 -12.42 25.96 -11.03
CA TYR A 57 -13.45 25.59 -10.07
C TYR A 57 -14.22 26.79 -9.49
N SER A 58 -13.69 28.02 -9.54
CA SER A 58 -14.53 29.19 -9.24
C SER A 58 -15.69 29.34 -10.22
N THR A 59 -15.49 28.94 -11.49
CA THR A 59 -16.53 28.99 -12.51
C THR A 59 -17.51 27.82 -12.36
N GLU A 60 -17.01 26.61 -12.09
CA GLU A 60 -17.82 25.40 -12.00
C GLU A 60 -18.61 25.28 -10.68
N LEU A 61 -18.01 25.70 -9.56
CA LEU A 61 -18.58 25.52 -8.22
C LEU A 61 -19.12 26.82 -7.61
N GLY A 62 -18.85 27.98 -8.24
CA GLY A 62 -19.30 29.30 -7.75
C GLY A 62 -18.89 29.54 -6.30
N ASP A 63 -19.85 29.98 -5.48
CA ASP A 63 -19.63 30.32 -4.07
C ASP A 63 -19.08 29.15 -3.23
N ALA A 64 -19.40 27.90 -3.60
CA ALA A 64 -18.95 26.71 -2.89
C ALA A 64 -17.42 26.48 -3.02
N TRP A 65 -16.78 27.03 -4.05
CA TRP A 65 -15.34 26.89 -4.26
C TRP A 65 -14.54 27.41 -3.07
N SER A 66 -14.97 28.51 -2.44
CA SER A 66 -14.29 29.09 -1.28
C SER A 66 -14.11 28.09 -0.14
N SER A 67 -15.18 27.37 0.22
CA SER A 67 -15.16 26.32 1.25
C SER A 67 -14.37 25.08 0.81
N VAL A 68 -14.51 24.67 -0.46
CA VAL A 68 -13.74 23.52 -0.99
C VAL A 68 -12.24 23.80 -0.96
N ARG A 69 -11.83 24.99 -1.41
CA ARG A 69 -10.45 25.47 -1.39
C ARG A 69 -9.88 25.48 0.02
N GLU A 70 -10.66 25.95 1.00
CA GLU A 70 -10.24 25.91 2.41
C GLU A 70 -9.95 24.47 2.86
N VAL A 71 -10.85 23.52 2.58
CA VAL A 71 -10.64 22.10 2.91
C VAL A 71 -9.45 21.48 2.17
N LEU A 72 -9.26 21.81 0.89
CA LEU A 72 -8.13 21.32 0.08
C LEU A 72 -6.78 21.84 0.59
N THR A 73 -6.75 23.08 1.09
CA THR A 73 -5.50 23.74 1.53
C THR A 73 -5.23 23.61 3.04
N TYR A 74 -6.20 23.14 3.83
CA TYR A 74 -6.06 22.94 5.27
C TYR A 74 -6.01 21.45 5.66
N PRO A 75 -4.82 20.87 5.93
CA PRO A 75 -4.67 19.43 6.18
C PRO A 75 -5.44 18.89 7.39
N LEU A 76 -5.84 19.74 8.35
CA LEU A 76 -6.63 19.29 9.50
C LEU A 76 -8.09 18.96 9.12
N CYS A 77 -8.55 19.40 7.94
CA CYS A 77 -9.85 18.99 7.40
C CYS A 77 -9.83 17.59 6.77
N TRP A 78 -8.64 17.00 6.55
CA TRP A 78 -8.53 15.74 5.81
C TRP A 78 -8.89 14.52 6.66
N GLN A 79 -10.04 13.93 6.33
CA GLN A 79 -10.53 12.75 7.02
C GLN A 79 -9.89 11.47 6.49
N HIS A 80 -9.30 10.71 7.41
CA HIS A 80 -8.75 9.39 7.14
C HIS A 80 -9.60 8.34 7.85
N ALA A 81 -9.82 7.23 7.15
CA ALA A 81 -10.51 6.07 7.67
C ALA A 81 -9.52 4.99 8.12
N VAL A 82 -9.88 4.30 9.19
CA VAL A 82 -9.33 3.02 9.63
C VAL A 82 -10.29 1.93 9.16
N LEU A 83 -9.92 1.25 8.08
CA LEU A 83 -10.67 0.12 7.54
C LEU A 83 -10.15 -1.16 8.17
N LEU A 84 -10.97 -1.84 8.98
CA LEU A 84 -10.54 -3.07 9.63
C LEU A 84 -10.43 -4.22 8.64
N ASN A 85 -9.47 -5.10 8.90
CA ASN A 85 -9.28 -6.31 8.15
C ASN A 85 -10.09 -7.45 8.76
N LYS A 86 -11.18 -7.87 8.10
CA LYS A 86 -12.04 -8.97 8.53
C LYS A 86 -11.30 -10.29 8.74
N PHE A 87 -10.11 -10.46 8.15
CA PHE A 87 -9.29 -11.67 8.26
C PHE A 87 -8.36 -11.70 9.49
N SER A 88 -8.16 -10.59 10.20
CA SER A 88 -7.15 -10.52 11.27
C SER A 88 -7.42 -9.50 12.39
N HIS A 89 -8.42 -8.63 12.28
CA HIS A 89 -8.72 -7.66 13.33
C HIS A 89 -9.16 -8.34 14.64
N THR A 90 -8.89 -7.66 15.75
CA THR A 90 -9.21 -8.09 17.11
C THR A 90 -10.31 -7.20 17.70
N ALA A 91 -11.05 -7.70 18.69
CA ALA A 91 -12.02 -6.89 19.43
C ALA A 91 -11.35 -5.72 20.18
N ASP A 92 -10.17 -5.97 20.77
CA ASP A 92 -9.35 -4.97 21.46
C ASP A 92 -9.03 -3.75 20.58
N LEU A 93 -8.86 -3.95 19.27
CA LEU A 93 -8.63 -2.86 18.32
C LEU A 93 -9.86 -1.96 18.19
N GLU A 94 -11.06 -2.52 18.15
CA GLU A 94 -12.31 -1.75 18.08
C GLU A 94 -12.53 -0.94 19.35
N ASP A 95 -12.29 -1.55 20.51
CA ASP A 95 -12.36 -0.86 21.80
C ASP A 95 -11.33 0.28 21.89
N THR A 96 -10.11 0.04 21.40
CA THR A 96 -9.04 1.05 21.31
C THR A 96 -9.46 2.22 20.41
N LEU A 97 -10.07 1.94 19.25
CA LEU A 97 -10.56 2.97 18.34
C LEU A 97 -11.65 3.81 19.03
N CYS A 98 -12.62 3.16 19.67
CA CYS A 98 -13.71 3.83 20.38
C CYS A 98 -13.17 4.71 21.53
N ALA A 99 -12.24 4.19 22.34
CA ALA A 99 -11.60 4.94 23.42
C ALA A 99 -10.81 6.17 22.93
N GLN A 100 -10.29 6.11 21.69
CA GLN A 100 -9.62 7.23 21.03
C GLN A 100 -10.58 8.18 20.29
N GLY A 101 -11.89 7.98 20.41
CA GLY A 101 -12.92 8.84 19.80
C GLY A 101 -13.16 8.57 18.31
N TYR A 102 -12.68 7.43 17.78
CA TYR A 102 -13.12 6.96 16.48
C TYR A 102 -14.54 6.41 16.58
N HIS A 103 -15.28 6.54 15.48
CA HIS A 103 -16.65 6.04 15.37
C HIS A 103 -16.88 5.49 13.96
N PRO A 104 -17.86 4.60 13.77
CA PRO A 104 -18.21 4.08 12.44
C PRO A 104 -18.45 5.22 11.45
N ALA A 105 -17.83 5.12 10.28
CA ALA A 105 -17.88 6.11 9.20
C ALA A 105 -19.28 6.23 8.59
N PHE A 106 -20.01 5.13 8.59
CA PHE A 106 -21.36 5.04 8.06
C PHE A 106 -22.30 4.78 9.24
N ARG A 107 -23.19 5.75 9.53
CA ARG A 107 -24.23 5.63 10.57
C ARG A 107 -25.56 5.34 9.89
N GLY A 108 -26.23 4.27 10.32
CA GLY A 108 -27.56 3.86 9.83
C GLY A 108 -27.54 2.59 8.98
N THR A 109 -28.72 2.03 8.74
CA THR A 109 -28.95 0.90 7.84
C THR A 109 -29.00 1.40 6.40
N LEU A 110 -27.83 1.59 5.80
CA LEU A 110 -27.74 1.65 4.35
C LEU A 110 -28.02 0.24 3.81
N PRO A 111 -29.05 0.02 2.96
CA PRO A 111 -29.45 -1.32 2.52
C PRO A 111 -28.33 -2.06 1.76
N TYR A 112 -27.43 -1.31 1.12
CA TYR A 112 -26.28 -1.81 0.38
C TYR A 112 -24.97 -1.86 1.19
N LEU A 113 -24.97 -1.43 2.46
CA LEU A 113 -23.75 -1.46 3.27
C LEU A 113 -23.42 -2.89 3.70
N PRO A 114 -22.28 -3.46 3.29
CA PRO A 114 -21.94 -4.83 3.66
C PRO A 114 -21.71 -4.94 5.16
N ARG A 115 -22.34 -5.94 5.80
CA ARG A 115 -22.24 -6.14 7.26
C ARG A 115 -20.80 -6.41 7.72
N SER A 116 -19.95 -6.96 6.85
CA SER A 116 -18.54 -7.22 7.13
C SER A 116 -17.67 -5.97 7.09
N LEU A 117 -18.15 -4.87 6.48
CA LEU A 117 -17.36 -3.66 6.33
C LEU A 117 -17.32 -2.87 7.63
N LYS A 118 -16.19 -2.93 8.33
CA LYS A 118 -15.92 -2.13 9.52
C LYS A 118 -14.96 -1.00 9.19
N CYS A 119 -15.47 0.23 9.18
CA CYS A 119 -14.72 1.42 8.80
C CYS A 119 -14.95 2.54 9.82
N TYR A 120 -13.85 3.08 10.37
CA TYR A 120 -13.88 4.04 11.46
C TYR A 120 -13.21 5.36 11.07
N ILE A 121 -13.79 6.49 11.49
CA ILE A 121 -13.24 7.83 11.29
C ILE A 121 -13.16 8.59 12.61
N SER A 122 -12.31 9.61 12.68
CA SER A 122 -12.26 10.55 13.80
C SER A 122 -12.63 11.95 13.32
N ARG A 123 -13.32 12.72 14.17
CA ARG A 123 -13.55 14.15 13.94
C ARG A 123 -12.31 14.99 14.25
N THR A 124 -11.37 14.41 15.00
CA THR A 124 -10.10 15.08 15.30
C THR A 124 -9.08 14.75 14.22
N PRO A 125 -8.20 15.69 13.85
CA PRO A 125 -7.16 15.50 12.84
C PRO A 125 -6.01 14.63 13.36
N ARG A 126 -6.33 13.43 13.83
CA ARG A 126 -5.37 12.44 14.33
C ARG A 126 -5.25 11.31 13.32
N ARG A 127 -4.01 10.97 13.00
CA ARG A 127 -3.71 9.84 12.12
C ARG A 127 -3.41 8.62 12.97
N PHE A 128 -4.18 7.56 12.76
CA PHE A 128 -3.89 6.27 13.36
C PHE A 128 -2.53 5.75 12.84
N PRO A 129 -1.74 5.03 13.66
CA PRO A 129 -0.41 4.57 13.24
C PRO A 129 -0.48 3.64 12.02
N SER A 130 0.49 3.73 11.11
CA SER A 130 0.54 2.82 9.97
C SER A 130 1.24 1.51 10.34
N GLN A 131 0.66 0.38 9.91
CA GLN A 131 1.31 -0.93 10.03
C GLN A 131 2.21 -1.20 8.82
N LYS A 132 3.48 -1.55 9.07
CA LYS A 132 4.42 -1.94 8.01
C LYS A 132 4.11 -3.35 7.53
N HIS A 133 4.39 -3.61 6.25
CA HIS A 133 4.33 -4.95 5.69
C HIS A 133 5.31 -5.87 6.42
N GLN A 134 4.85 -7.08 6.74
CA GLN A 134 5.63 -8.16 7.35
C GLN A 134 5.17 -9.48 6.71
N THR A 135 6.11 -10.21 6.12
CA THR A 135 5.83 -11.50 5.47
C THR A 135 5.16 -12.47 6.44
N GLY A 136 4.07 -13.10 5.99
CA GLY A 136 3.29 -14.06 6.79
C GLY A 136 2.45 -13.47 7.91
N LYS A 137 2.44 -12.15 8.11
CA LYS A 137 1.63 -11.48 9.14
C LYS A 137 0.62 -10.53 8.51
N LEU A 138 -0.66 -10.82 8.73
CA LEU A 138 -1.74 -9.94 8.31
C LEU A 138 -1.79 -8.69 9.18
N LYS A 139 -2.03 -7.55 8.54
CA LYS A 139 -2.35 -6.27 9.16
C LYS A 139 -3.79 -6.26 9.61
N GLU A 140 -4.06 -5.62 10.73
CA GLU A 140 -5.39 -5.56 11.33
C GLU A 140 -6.26 -4.49 10.68
N TYR A 141 -5.67 -3.51 10.01
CA TYR A 141 -6.39 -2.41 9.37
C TYR A 141 -5.60 -1.73 8.25
N TYR A 142 -6.33 -1.09 7.33
CA TYR A 142 -5.82 -0.27 6.25
C TYR A 142 -6.17 1.21 6.49
N LEU A 143 -5.23 2.11 6.25
CA LEU A 143 -5.45 3.56 6.35
C LEU A 143 -5.65 4.17 4.97
N LEU A 144 -6.82 4.76 4.74
CA LEU A 144 -7.19 5.39 3.47
C LEU A 144 -7.91 6.72 3.68
N ASN A 145 -8.07 7.50 2.62
CA ASN A 145 -9.00 8.64 2.66
C ASN A 145 -10.42 8.06 2.80
N ALA A 146 -11.22 8.59 3.73
CA ALA A 146 -12.57 8.08 3.98
C ALA A 146 -13.43 8.05 2.70
N ALA A 147 -13.29 9.06 1.83
CA ALA A 147 -14.01 9.13 0.56
C ALA A 147 -13.65 7.99 -0.40
N SER A 148 -12.47 7.35 -0.27
CA SER A 148 -12.05 6.24 -1.12
C SER A 148 -12.85 4.94 -0.90
N VAL A 149 -13.65 4.86 0.16
CA VAL A 149 -14.56 3.73 0.41
C VAL A 149 -15.84 3.86 -0.43
N LEU A 150 -16.26 5.08 -0.77
CA LEU A 150 -17.54 5.33 -1.45
C LEU A 150 -17.67 4.62 -2.81
N PRO A 151 -16.65 4.61 -3.69
CA PRO A 151 -16.76 3.90 -4.97
C PRO A 151 -16.88 2.39 -4.82
N VAL A 152 -16.29 1.83 -3.76
CA VAL A 152 -16.40 0.39 -3.45
C VAL A 152 -17.82 0.06 -3.00
N LEU A 153 -18.41 0.92 -2.17
CA LEU A 153 -19.81 0.77 -1.78
C LEU A 153 -20.76 0.90 -2.97
N ALA A 154 -20.51 1.86 -3.87
CA ALA A 154 -21.33 2.07 -5.07
C ALA A 154 -21.22 0.94 -6.10
N LEU A 155 -20.12 0.17 -6.08
CA LEU A 155 -19.95 -1.00 -6.97
C LEU A 155 -20.89 -2.15 -6.59
N GLU A 156 -21.28 -2.21 -5.30
CA GLU A 156 -22.20 -3.21 -4.73
C GLU A 156 -21.83 -4.64 -5.13
N VAL A 157 -20.53 -4.97 -5.03
CA VAL A 157 -20.01 -6.31 -5.33
C VAL A 157 -20.69 -7.34 -4.42
N LYS A 158 -21.17 -8.42 -5.03
CA LYS A 158 -21.75 -9.57 -4.33
C LYS A 158 -20.76 -10.72 -4.26
N ASP A 159 -20.97 -11.60 -3.29
CA ASP A 159 -20.17 -12.81 -3.16
C ASP A 159 -20.31 -13.67 -4.43
N GLY A 160 -19.18 -14.15 -4.95
CA GLY A 160 -19.10 -14.97 -6.16
C GLY A 160 -19.06 -14.19 -7.49
N GLU A 161 -19.25 -12.87 -7.49
CA GLU A 161 -19.08 -12.06 -8.72
C GLU A 161 -17.60 -11.95 -9.11
N ASP A 162 -17.34 -11.93 -10.42
CA ASP A 162 -16.01 -11.73 -11.00
C ASP A 162 -15.72 -10.24 -11.14
N VAL A 163 -14.63 -9.78 -10.52
CA VAL A 163 -14.35 -8.34 -10.35
C VAL A 163 -12.99 -7.95 -10.94
N LEU A 164 -12.95 -6.81 -11.62
CA LEU A 164 -11.73 -6.18 -12.12
C LEU A 164 -11.48 -4.82 -11.45
N ASP A 165 -10.33 -4.67 -10.81
CA ASP A 165 -9.75 -3.36 -10.46
C ASP A 165 -8.64 -3.02 -11.46
N LEU A 166 -8.95 -2.14 -12.42
CA LEU A 166 -8.08 -1.87 -13.57
C LEU A 166 -6.82 -1.07 -13.22
N CYS A 167 -6.85 -0.33 -12.11
CA CYS A 167 -5.79 0.57 -11.64
C CYS A 167 -5.62 0.42 -10.12
N ALA A 168 -5.27 -0.80 -9.71
CA ALA A 168 -5.45 -1.27 -8.36
C ALA A 168 -4.44 -0.71 -7.36
N ALA A 169 -3.24 -0.32 -7.77
CA ALA A 169 -2.22 0.09 -6.80
C ALA A 169 -2.56 1.45 -6.16
N PRO A 170 -2.19 1.69 -4.88
CA PRO A 170 -1.43 0.81 -3.99
C PRO A 170 -2.29 -0.28 -3.31
N GLY A 171 -3.54 -0.50 -3.70
CA GLY A 171 -4.36 -1.63 -3.24
C GLY A 171 -5.45 -1.27 -2.23
N GLY A 172 -5.65 0.00 -1.89
CA GLY A 172 -6.64 0.40 -0.87
C GLY A 172 -8.09 0.07 -1.25
N LYS A 173 -8.45 0.23 -2.54
CA LYS A 173 -9.79 -0.15 -3.03
C LYS A 173 -9.93 -1.66 -3.13
N ALA A 174 -8.91 -2.34 -3.64
CA ALA A 174 -8.87 -3.80 -3.66
C ALA A 174 -9.05 -4.42 -2.27
N VAL A 175 -8.33 -3.92 -1.26
CA VAL A 175 -8.53 -4.35 0.14
C VAL A 175 -9.96 -4.08 0.59
N ALA A 176 -10.52 -2.91 0.29
CA ALA A 176 -11.89 -2.56 0.66
C ALA A 176 -12.95 -3.45 0.00
N ILE A 177 -12.80 -3.79 -1.29
CA ILE A 177 -13.67 -4.76 -1.98
C ILE A 177 -13.66 -6.09 -1.24
N LEU A 178 -12.47 -6.58 -0.88
CA LEU A 178 -12.31 -7.83 -0.13
C LEU A 178 -12.82 -7.73 1.32
N GLN A 179 -12.98 -6.53 1.88
CA GLN A 179 -13.67 -6.35 3.16
C GLN A 179 -15.21 -6.37 3.02
N CYS A 180 -15.72 -5.97 1.85
CA CYS A 180 -17.14 -5.93 1.53
C CYS A 180 -17.70 -7.29 1.11
N ALA A 181 -16.98 -8.03 0.29
CA ALA A 181 -17.46 -9.24 -0.37
C ALA A 181 -16.35 -10.29 -0.51
N SER A 182 -16.71 -11.43 -1.09
CA SER A 182 -15.82 -12.54 -1.46
C SER A 182 -15.99 -12.82 -2.96
N PRO A 183 -15.24 -12.12 -3.83
CA PRO A 183 -15.32 -12.31 -5.28
C PRO A 183 -15.01 -13.75 -5.71
N GLY A 184 -15.54 -14.16 -6.87
CA GLY A 184 -15.19 -15.41 -7.53
C GLY A 184 -13.75 -15.38 -8.03
N GLU A 185 -13.50 -14.63 -9.10
CA GLU A 185 -12.19 -14.11 -9.48
C GLU A 185 -12.06 -12.64 -9.14
N PHE A 186 -10.89 -12.25 -8.62
CA PHE A 186 -10.55 -10.86 -8.40
C PHE A 186 -9.27 -10.48 -9.13
N HIS A 187 -9.42 -9.75 -10.23
CA HIS A 187 -8.30 -9.29 -11.03
C HIS A 187 -7.90 -7.86 -10.66
N CYS A 188 -6.72 -7.70 -10.10
CA CYS A 188 -6.10 -6.42 -9.79
C CYS A 188 -5.00 -6.11 -10.82
N ASN A 189 -5.26 -5.19 -11.74
CA ASN A 189 -4.27 -4.72 -12.71
C ASN A 189 -3.62 -3.40 -12.23
N GLU A 190 -2.32 -3.26 -12.43
CA GLU A 190 -1.61 -1.98 -12.28
C GLU A 190 -0.56 -1.87 -13.37
N TYR A 191 -0.61 -0.82 -14.19
CA TYR A 191 0.33 -0.64 -15.32
C TYR A 191 1.75 -0.27 -14.88
N ASP A 192 1.92 0.45 -13.78
CA ASP A 192 3.26 0.81 -13.28
C ASP A 192 3.88 -0.34 -12.47
N GLU A 193 5.07 -0.79 -12.89
CA GLU A 193 5.75 -1.93 -12.26
C GLU A 193 6.10 -1.67 -10.78
N LEU A 194 6.54 -0.46 -10.44
CA LEU A 194 6.92 -0.11 -9.07
C LEU A 194 5.70 -0.14 -8.14
N ARG A 195 4.57 0.41 -8.61
CA ARG A 195 3.29 0.39 -7.90
C ARG A 195 2.68 -1.00 -7.84
N SER A 196 2.86 -1.83 -8.87
CA SER A 196 2.46 -3.25 -8.87
C SER A 196 3.18 -4.03 -7.76
N ARG A 197 4.47 -3.75 -7.51
CA ARG A 197 5.18 -4.34 -6.35
C ARG A 197 4.55 -3.96 -5.01
N TRP A 198 4.11 -2.72 -4.84
CA TRP A 198 3.39 -2.29 -3.62
C TRP A 198 2.02 -2.93 -3.49
N LEU A 199 1.32 -3.13 -4.61
CA LEU A 199 0.04 -3.83 -4.64
C LEU A 199 0.21 -5.28 -4.18
N LYS A 200 1.22 -6.01 -4.68
CA LYS A 200 1.54 -7.38 -4.23
C LYS A 200 1.80 -7.45 -2.72
N GLN A 201 2.62 -6.52 -2.20
CA GLN A 201 2.87 -6.42 -0.75
C GLN A 201 1.60 -6.10 0.05
N THR A 202 0.68 -5.35 -0.54
CA THR A 202 -0.62 -5.03 0.08
C THR A 202 -1.50 -6.27 0.11
N VAL A 203 -1.64 -7.00 -1.00
CA VAL A 203 -2.38 -8.27 -1.02
C VAL A 203 -1.83 -9.23 0.04
N GLU A 204 -0.50 -9.40 0.12
CA GLU A 204 0.13 -10.26 1.12
C GLU A 204 -0.09 -9.78 2.57
N SER A 205 -0.15 -8.46 2.79
CA SER A 205 -0.39 -7.88 4.11
C SER A 205 -1.83 -7.99 4.60
N PHE A 206 -2.80 -8.22 3.73
CA PHE A 206 -4.21 -8.14 4.12
C PHE A 206 -4.97 -9.43 3.89
N ILE A 207 -4.56 -10.25 2.94
CA ILE A 207 -5.33 -11.41 2.49
C ILE A 207 -4.65 -12.70 2.96
N PRO A 208 -5.38 -13.66 3.56
CA PRO A 208 -4.81 -14.94 3.95
C PRO A 208 -4.48 -15.80 2.71
N HIS A 209 -3.41 -16.59 2.79
CA HIS A 209 -2.89 -17.42 1.69
C HIS A 209 -3.93 -18.28 0.95
N PRO A 210 -4.94 -18.91 1.61
CA PRO A 210 -5.95 -19.71 0.89
C PRO A 210 -6.76 -18.92 -0.14
N LEU A 211 -6.86 -17.60 0.01
CA LEU A 211 -7.60 -16.73 -0.92
C LEU A 211 -6.73 -16.15 -2.04
N PHE A 212 -5.41 -16.38 -2.04
CA PHE A 212 -4.53 -15.85 -3.08
C PHE A 212 -4.85 -16.41 -4.47
N ASN A 213 -5.32 -17.66 -4.55
CA ASN A 213 -5.66 -18.30 -5.82
C ASN A 213 -6.84 -17.61 -6.52
N LEU A 214 -7.67 -16.88 -5.78
CA LEU A 214 -8.79 -16.11 -6.32
C LEU A 214 -8.34 -14.72 -6.78
N ILE A 215 -7.12 -14.29 -6.45
CA ILE A 215 -6.62 -12.95 -6.73
C ILE A 215 -5.53 -13.01 -7.81
N THR A 216 -5.85 -12.48 -8.98
CA THR A 216 -4.86 -12.27 -10.04
C THR A 216 -4.29 -10.87 -9.92
N VAL A 217 -2.96 -10.73 -9.82
CA VAL A 217 -2.28 -9.43 -9.93
C VAL A 217 -1.52 -9.37 -11.25
N SER A 218 -1.88 -8.44 -12.12
CA SER A 218 -1.24 -8.27 -13.43
C SER A 218 -0.63 -6.87 -13.61
N ASN A 219 0.25 -6.77 -14.60
CA ASN A 219 0.94 -5.54 -14.98
C ASN A 219 0.76 -5.32 -16.49
N LEU A 220 -0.48 -5.09 -16.91
CA LEU A 220 -0.88 -4.95 -18.31
C LEU A 220 -1.34 -3.52 -18.60
N ASP A 221 -1.30 -3.15 -19.88
CA ASP A 221 -2.04 -2.00 -20.37
C ASP A 221 -3.54 -2.28 -20.20
N GLY A 222 -4.21 -1.50 -19.35
CA GLY A 222 -5.64 -1.69 -19.05
C GLY A 222 -6.53 -1.61 -20.29
N ARG A 223 -6.08 -0.93 -21.35
CA ARG A 223 -6.81 -0.84 -22.63
C ARG A 223 -6.90 -2.18 -23.36
N GLN A 224 -6.01 -3.13 -23.05
CA GLN A 224 -5.96 -4.44 -23.68
C GLN A 224 -6.81 -5.49 -22.94
N ILE A 225 -7.18 -5.24 -21.68
CA ILE A 225 -7.87 -6.25 -20.85
C ILE A 225 -9.24 -6.62 -21.42
N GLY A 226 -9.97 -5.65 -21.99
CA GLY A 226 -11.27 -5.91 -22.63
C GLY A 226 -11.18 -6.85 -23.82
N GLU A 227 -10.11 -6.76 -24.61
CA GLU A 227 -9.86 -7.66 -25.74
C GLU A 227 -9.39 -9.05 -25.28
N LEU A 228 -8.60 -9.11 -24.21
CA LEU A 228 -8.09 -10.37 -23.65
C LEU A 228 -9.16 -11.18 -22.92
N LYS A 229 -10.11 -10.50 -22.28
CA LYS A 229 -11.18 -11.09 -21.46
C LYS A 229 -12.52 -10.37 -21.74
N PRO A 230 -13.09 -10.55 -22.94
CA PRO A 230 -14.35 -9.90 -23.31
C PRO A 230 -15.50 -10.43 -22.44
N GLU A 231 -16.34 -9.52 -21.95
CA GLU A 231 -17.55 -9.81 -21.16
C GLU A 231 -17.33 -10.73 -19.95
N PHE A 232 -16.10 -10.79 -19.43
CA PHE A 232 -15.72 -11.73 -18.37
C PHE A 232 -16.12 -11.27 -16.97
N TYR A 233 -16.06 -9.96 -16.70
CA TYR A 233 -16.26 -9.44 -15.33
C TYR A 233 -17.68 -8.92 -15.14
N ASP A 234 -18.30 -9.31 -14.03
CA ASP A 234 -19.58 -8.76 -13.58
C ASP A 234 -19.43 -7.29 -13.15
N LYS A 235 -18.27 -6.95 -12.57
CA LYS A 235 -18.00 -5.63 -12.00
C LYS A 235 -16.60 -5.13 -12.36
N VAL A 236 -16.52 -3.87 -12.75
CA VAL A 236 -15.25 -3.19 -13.06
C VAL A 236 -15.15 -1.88 -12.31
N THR A 237 -14.01 -1.65 -11.65
CA THR A 237 -13.65 -0.35 -11.10
C THR A 237 -12.46 0.24 -11.84
N LEU A 238 -12.61 1.48 -12.28
CA LEU A 238 -11.54 2.30 -12.85
C LEU A 238 -11.50 3.61 -12.08
N LEU A 239 -10.54 3.73 -11.16
CA LEU A 239 -10.49 4.91 -10.30
C LEU A 239 -9.06 5.34 -10.00
N LEU A 240 -8.56 6.20 -10.87
CA LEU A 240 -7.30 6.91 -10.73
C LEU A 240 -7.45 7.99 -9.66
N ILE A 241 -7.05 7.68 -8.43
CA ILE A 241 -6.78 8.72 -7.44
C ILE A 241 -5.28 8.93 -7.44
N SER A 242 -4.82 9.92 -8.21
CA SER A 242 -3.43 10.39 -8.14
C SER A 242 -3.21 10.96 -6.73
N LYS A 243 -2.37 10.27 -5.93
CA LYS A 243 -1.94 10.73 -4.60
C LYS A 243 -0.62 11.48 -4.67
#